data_AF-A0AAU6Q3Y2-F1
#
_entry.id   AF-A0AAU6Q3Y2-F1
#
_cell.length_a   1.000
_cell.length_b   1.000
_cell.length_c   1.000
_cell.angle_alpha   90.00
_cell.angle_beta   90.00
_cell.angle_gamma   90.00
#
_symmetry.space_group_name_H-M   'P 1'
#
loop_
_entity.id
_entity.type
_entity.pdbx_description
1 polymer ?
#
loop_
_entity_poly.entity_id
_entity_poly.type
_entity_poly.pdbx_seq_one_letter_code
_entity_poly.pdbx_strand_id
1 'polypeptide(L)'
;MTDLDLPFPDAALAPHEEERFQALEQTVQDGLRDFQRTGQALAEIRDNGFYRETHADFETYLRDRWGFNLRQADRIMDAAVVARKLEPLGIEARHEKQASSFKPAVKILDALEPEQQRMVGRLVEERKAAEADDLAPWEEAAAPELKIMAGVVQKMTPDKTVYHPESGEEVAFDSLSPTQRYEVVREHVAQKTQQYHEKQAAKAAAEPAEKINWAAWCLQYAREGLAPEQRLEIVLERGHDGKPVIHARVVDKETGEVLMEGEAVGNMKNAVLGLVREVGG
;
A
#
# COMPACT_ATOMS: atom_id res chain seq x y z
N MET A 1 -14.07 -52.09 -22.93
CA MET A 1 -14.44 -50.78 -23.51
C MET A 1 -14.14 -49.78 -22.42
N THR A 2 -12.93 -49.25 -22.43
CA THR A 2 -12.35 -48.51 -21.30
C THR A 2 -12.50 -47.02 -21.60
N ASP A 3 -13.20 -46.31 -20.73
CA ASP A 3 -13.37 -44.85 -20.70
C ASP A 3 -12.05 -44.13 -20.37
N LEU A 4 -11.04 -44.25 -21.23
CA LEU A 4 -9.71 -43.68 -20.96
C LEU A 4 -9.00 -43.23 -22.24
N ASP A 5 -9.77 -42.59 -23.14
CA ASP A 5 -9.21 -41.93 -24.33
C ASP A 5 -9.97 -40.61 -24.61
N LEU A 6 -10.07 -39.77 -23.59
CA LEU A 6 -10.39 -38.35 -23.81
C LEU A 6 -9.09 -37.69 -24.30
N PRO A 7 -9.09 -37.05 -25.49
CA PRO A 7 -7.90 -36.44 -26.04
C PRO A 7 -7.40 -35.37 -25.07
N PHE A 8 -6.07 -35.32 -24.87
CA PHE A 8 -5.42 -34.17 -24.27
C PHE A 8 -5.99 -32.89 -24.92
N PRO A 9 -6.31 -31.83 -24.15
CA PRO A 9 -6.84 -30.61 -24.74
C PRO A 9 -5.88 -30.16 -25.84
N ASP A 10 -6.41 -29.90 -27.03
CA ASP A 10 -5.65 -29.53 -28.22
C ASP A 10 -4.65 -28.43 -27.84
N ALA A 11 -3.37 -28.81 -27.77
CA ALA A 11 -2.30 -27.88 -27.40
C ALA A 11 -2.08 -26.84 -28.50
N ALA A 12 -2.58 -27.11 -29.72
CA ALA A 12 -2.49 -26.24 -30.87
C ALA A 12 -3.48 -25.07 -30.77
N LEU A 13 -3.00 -23.87 -31.09
CA LEU A 13 -3.78 -22.66 -31.30
C LEU A 13 -4.49 -22.75 -32.64
N ALA A 14 -5.72 -22.25 -32.70
CA ALA A 14 -6.35 -21.98 -33.98
C ALA A 14 -5.63 -20.82 -34.70
N PRO A 15 -5.66 -20.74 -36.05
CA PRO A 15 -4.92 -19.71 -36.79
C PRO A 15 -5.20 -18.27 -36.34
N HIS A 16 -6.44 -17.96 -35.94
CA HIS A 16 -6.82 -16.65 -35.43
C HIS A 16 -6.26 -16.37 -34.02
N GLU A 17 -6.09 -17.40 -33.19
CA GLU A 17 -5.43 -17.27 -31.89
C GLU A 17 -3.93 -17.04 -32.07
N GLU A 18 -3.30 -17.69 -33.06
CA GLU A 18 -1.89 -17.48 -33.39
C GLU A 18 -1.64 -16.05 -33.90
N GLU A 19 -2.47 -15.55 -34.82
CA GLU A 19 -2.41 -14.16 -35.29
C GLU A 19 -2.59 -13.17 -34.14
N ARG A 20 -3.54 -13.43 -33.22
CA ARG A 20 -3.75 -12.60 -32.04
C ARG A 20 -2.55 -12.65 -31.10
N PHE A 21 -1.99 -13.84 -30.86
CA PHE A 21 -0.84 -14.01 -30.00
C PHE A 21 0.37 -13.24 -30.53
N GLN A 22 0.68 -13.34 -31.82
CA GLN A 22 1.76 -12.58 -32.46
C GLN A 22 1.57 -11.06 -32.31
N ALA A 23 0.34 -10.56 -32.47
CA ALA A 23 0.04 -9.14 -32.27
C ALA A 23 0.22 -8.68 -30.81
N LEU A 24 -0.12 -9.56 -29.85
CA LEU A 24 0.08 -9.30 -28.42
C LEU A 24 1.58 -9.34 -28.07
N GLU A 25 2.35 -10.29 -28.59
CA GLU A 25 3.81 -10.33 -28.42
C GLU A 25 4.46 -9.06 -28.97
N GLN A 26 4.04 -8.60 -30.16
CA GLN A 26 4.53 -7.33 -30.70
C GLN A 26 4.23 -6.15 -29.76
N THR A 27 3.02 -6.11 -29.18
CA THR A 27 2.64 -5.07 -28.21
C THR A 27 3.50 -5.12 -26.95
N VAL A 28 3.82 -6.31 -26.45
CA VAL A 28 4.71 -6.48 -25.29
C VAL A 28 6.13 -6.03 -25.63
N GLN A 29 6.63 -6.37 -26.82
CA GLN A 29 7.95 -5.98 -27.31
C GLN A 29 8.10 -4.46 -27.47
N ASP A 30 7.08 -3.80 -28.03
CA ASP A 30 7.06 -2.35 -28.24
C ASP A 30 6.92 -1.57 -26.92
N GLY A 31 6.35 -2.22 -25.90
CA GLY A 31 5.71 -1.57 -24.76
C GLY A 31 6.55 -1.38 -23.50
N LEU A 32 7.88 -1.49 -23.53
CA LEU A 32 8.70 -1.08 -22.36
C LEU A 32 8.53 0.42 -21.99
N ARG A 33 7.94 1.23 -22.88
CA ARG A 33 7.56 2.64 -22.64
C ARG A 33 6.09 2.86 -22.29
N ASP A 34 5.23 1.85 -22.50
CA ASP A 34 3.78 1.92 -22.27
C ASP A 34 3.31 0.71 -21.48
N PHE A 35 3.51 0.80 -20.15
CA PHE A 35 3.19 -0.30 -19.23
C PHE A 35 1.71 -0.70 -19.26
N GLN A 36 0.81 0.20 -19.67
CA GLN A 36 -0.64 -0.06 -19.69
C GLN A 36 -0.96 -1.06 -20.80
N ARG A 37 -0.50 -0.80 -22.02
CA ARG A 37 -0.67 -1.71 -23.16
C ARG A 37 0.06 -3.04 -22.93
N THR A 38 1.28 -2.99 -22.40
CA THR A 38 2.02 -4.22 -22.06
C THR A 38 1.29 -5.05 -21.02
N GLY A 39 0.80 -4.45 -19.93
CA GLY A 39 0.08 -5.19 -18.90
C GLY A 39 -1.22 -5.80 -19.40
N GLN A 40 -1.97 -5.09 -20.24
CA GLN A 40 -3.16 -5.64 -20.88
C GLN A 40 -2.83 -6.82 -21.81
N ALA A 41 -1.78 -6.68 -22.63
CA ALA A 41 -1.37 -7.75 -23.53
C ALA A 41 -0.88 -9.00 -22.78
N LEU A 42 -0.08 -8.82 -21.72
CA LEU A 42 0.36 -9.92 -20.85
C LEU A 42 -0.81 -10.61 -20.16
N ALA A 43 -1.80 -9.86 -19.68
CA ALA A 43 -3.00 -10.43 -19.09
C ALA A 43 -3.79 -11.26 -20.11
N GLU A 44 -3.95 -10.75 -21.33
CA GLU A 44 -4.67 -11.46 -22.40
C GLU A 44 -3.94 -12.75 -22.83
N ILE A 45 -2.61 -12.71 -22.97
CA ILE A 45 -1.79 -13.90 -23.24
C ILE A 45 -1.97 -14.94 -22.13
N ARG A 46 -1.95 -14.50 -20.86
CA ARG A 46 -2.08 -15.38 -19.70
C ARG A 46 -3.46 -16.03 -19.63
N ASP A 47 -4.50 -15.21 -19.71
CA ASP A 47 -5.88 -15.60 -19.44
C ASP A 47 -6.43 -16.49 -20.57
N ASN A 48 -5.96 -16.34 -21.81
CA ASN A 48 -6.29 -17.22 -22.94
C ASN A 48 -5.30 -18.37 -23.13
N GLY A 49 -4.21 -18.42 -22.36
CA GLY A 49 -3.20 -19.47 -22.47
C GLY A 49 -2.54 -19.53 -23.84
N PHE A 50 -2.31 -18.40 -24.52
CA PHE A 50 -1.73 -18.38 -25.86
C PHE A 50 -0.28 -18.90 -25.92
N TYR A 51 0.40 -19.00 -24.79
CA TYR A 51 1.74 -19.57 -24.70
C TYR A 51 1.78 -21.12 -24.77
N ARG A 52 0.62 -21.80 -24.71
CA ARG A 52 0.51 -23.26 -24.51
C ARG A 52 1.16 -24.13 -25.58
N GLU A 53 1.30 -23.65 -26.80
CA GLU A 53 1.98 -24.38 -27.89
C GLU A 53 3.49 -24.50 -27.67
N THR A 54 4.09 -23.48 -27.05
CA THR A 54 5.55 -23.34 -26.98
C THR A 54 6.10 -23.54 -25.58
N HIS A 55 5.30 -23.29 -24.54
CA HIS A 55 5.72 -23.34 -23.15
C HIS A 55 4.66 -24.06 -22.30
N ALA A 56 5.13 -24.84 -21.32
CA ALA A 56 4.26 -25.59 -20.42
C ALA A 56 3.49 -24.71 -19.42
N ASP A 57 4.06 -23.55 -19.08
CA ASP A 57 3.46 -22.58 -18.16
C ASP A 57 3.83 -21.14 -18.53
N PHE A 58 3.07 -20.20 -17.98
CA PHE A 58 3.24 -18.77 -18.25
C PHE A 58 4.58 -18.24 -17.73
N GLU A 59 5.11 -18.78 -16.62
CA GLU A 59 6.37 -18.31 -16.06
C GLU A 59 7.56 -18.64 -16.96
N THR A 60 7.58 -19.84 -17.54
CA THR A 60 8.58 -20.29 -18.50
C THR A 60 8.51 -19.45 -19.77
N TYR A 61 7.30 -19.19 -20.28
CA TYR A 61 7.08 -18.25 -21.38
C TYR A 61 7.67 -16.87 -21.11
N LEU A 62 7.37 -16.27 -19.95
CA LEU A 62 7.85 -14.94 -19.59
C LEU A 62 9.38 -14.87 -19.51
N ARG A 63 10.00 -15.87 -18.87
CA ARG A 63 11.45 -15.95 -18.72
C ARG A 63 12.13 -16.08 -20.08
N ASP A 64 11.64 -16.98 -20.93
CA ASP A 64 12.32 -17.36 -22.17
C ASP A 64 12.12 -16.29 -23.26
N ARG A 65 10.94 -15.63 -23.32
CA ARG A 65 10.66 -14.56 -24.30
C ARG A 65 11.15 -13.19 -23.86
N TRP A 66 10.95 -12.83 -22.59
CA TRP A 66 11.10 -11.44 -22.13
C TRP A 66 12.17 -11.25 -21.06
N GLY A 67 12.69 -12.34 -20.47
CA GLY A 67 13.74 -12.27 -19.46
C GLY A 67 13.29 -11.74 -18.09
N PHE A 68 11.99 -11.61 -17.84
CA PHE A 68 11.45 -11.20 -16.52
C PHE A 68 10.63 -12.32 -15.87
N ASN A 69 10.62 -12.31 -14.54
CA ASN A 69 9.91 -13.33 -13.75
C ASN A 69 8.42 -13.01 -13.59
N LEU A 70 7.65 -13.99 -13.10
CA LEU A 70 6.21 -13.86 -12.89
C LEU A 70 5.85 -12.65 -12.00
N ARG A 71 6.61 -12.38 -10.95
CA ARG A 71 6.36 -11.24 -10.06
C ARG A 71 6.47 -9.89 -10.78
N GLN A 72 7.40 -9.76 -11.73
CA GLN A 72 7.52 -8.55 -12.54
C GLN A 72 6.32 -8.42 -13.48
N ALA A 73 5.90 -9.51 -14.13
CA ALA A 73 4.72 -9.53 -14.99
C ALA A 73 3.45 -9.15 -14.20
N ASP A 74 3.23 -9.74 -13.03
CA ASP A 74 2.09 -9.44 -12.17
C ASP A 74 2.04 -7.97 -11.78
N ARG A 75 3.20 -7.36 -11.49
CA ARG A 75 3.27 -5.94 -11.13
C ARG A 75 2.84 -5.04 -12.29
N ILE A 76 3.23 -5.38 -13.53
CA ILE A 76 2.85 -4.65 -14.75
C ILE A 76 1.36 -4.86 -15.07
N MET A 77 0.87 -6.10 -15.00
CA MET A 77 -0.55 -6.43 -15.22
C MET A 77 -1.45 -5.72 -14.21
N ASP A 78 -1.12 -5.79 -12.92
CA ASP A 78 -1.84 -5.09 -11.86
C ASP A 78 -1.84 -3.57 -12.08
N ALA A 79 -0.70 -2.99 -12.47
CA ALA A 79 -0.57 -1.57 -12.73
C ALA A 79 -1.48 -1.15 -13.90
N ALA A 80 -1.56 -1.95 -14.96
CA ALA A 80 -2.45 -1.70 -16.09
C ALA A 80 -3.93 -1.77 -15.68
N VAL A 81 -4.31 -2.73 -14.83
CA VAL A 81 -5.68 -2.80 -14.26
C VAL A 81 -6.01 -1.55 -13.45
N VAL A 82 -5.07 -1.08 -12.62
CA VAL A 82 -5.26 0.15 -11.84
C VAL A 82 -5.41 1.36 -12.75
N ALA A 83 -4.53 1.52 -13.75
CA ALA A 83 -4.61 2.63 -14.71
C ALA A 83 -5.97 2.68 -15.41
N ARG A 84 -6.47 1.54 -15.88
CA ARG A 84 -7.80 1.44 -16.50
C ARG A 84 -8.93 1.89 -15.58
N LYS A 85 -8.84 1.61 -14.27
CA LYS A 85 -9.84 2.04 -13.28
C LYS A 85 -9.76 3.54 -12.94
N LEU A 86 -8.64 4.17 -13.26
CA LEU A 86 -8.41 5.60 -13.06
C LEU A 86 -8.87 6.43 -14.27
N GLU A 87 -8.97 5.85 -15.47
CA GLU A 87 -9.44 6.52 -16.69
C GLU A 87 -10.77 7.26 -16.53
N PRO A 88 -11.83 6.70 -15.90
CA PRO A 88 -13.10 7.40 -15.73
C PRO A 88 -13.01 8.64 -14.83
N LEU A 89 -11.95 8.76 -14.03
CA LEU A 89 -11.67 9.90 -13.16
C LEU A 89 -10.76 10.92 -13.86
N GLY A 90 -10.36 10.68 -15.12
CA GLY A 90 -9.43 11.53 -15.86
C GLY A 90 -8.06 11.60 -15.18
N ILE A 91 -7.63 10.48 -14.57
CA ILE A 91 -6.33 10.35 -13.89
C ILE A 91 -5.45 9.43 -14.75
N GLU A 92 -4.40 9.99 -15.34
CA GLU A 92 -3.45 9.24 -16.17
C GLU A 92 -2.19 8.89 -15.38
N ALA A 93 -1.95 7.60 -15.18
CA ALA A 93 -0.71 7.12 -14.58
C ALA A 93 0.40 7.02 -15.63
N ARG A 94 1.51 7.73 -15.42
CA ARG A 94 2.64 7.82 -16.36
C ARG A 94 3.52 6.58 -16.37
N HIS A 95 3.63 5.90 -15.23
CA HIS A 95 4.45 4.71 -15.10
C HIS A 95 3.90 3.71 -14.07
N GLU A 96 4.33 2.46 -14.19
CA GLU A 96 3.89 1.32 -13.36
C GLU A 96 3.89 1.62 -11.85
N LYS A 97 4.96 2.25 -11.36
CA LYS A 97 5.11 2.60 -9.93
C LYS A 97 4.06 3.62 -9.47
N GLN A 98 3.67 4.56 -10.34
CA GLN A 98 2.64 5.56 -10.03
C GLN A 98 1.28 4.88 -10.02
N ALA A 99 0.94 4.08 -11.04
CA ALA A 99 -0.31 3.31 -11.02
C ALA A 99 -0.42 2.45 -9.76
N SER A 100 0.68 1.79 -9.37
CA SER A 100 0.71 0.97 -8.16
C SER A 100 0.44 1.74 -6.85
N SER A 101 0.75 3.04 -6.76
CA SER A 101 0.47 3.83 -5.57
C SER A 101 -1.04 4.08 -5.38
N PHE A 102 -1.84 4.02 -6.45
CA PHE A 102 -3.29 4.15 -6.41
C PHE A 102 -4.03 2.87 -6.02
N LYS A 103 -3.36 1.69 -5.95
CA LYS A 103 -3.99 0.41 -5.56
C LYS A 103 -4.90 0.52 -4.32
N PRO A 104 -4.49 1.19 -3.23
CA PRO A 104 -5.35 1.32 -2.05
C PRO A 104 -6.62 2.15 -2.31
N ALA A 105 -6.55 3.17 -3.16
CA ALA A 105 -7.70 4.01 -3.51
C ALA A 105 -8.67 3.23 -4.42
N VAL A 106 -8.13 2.57 -5.44
CA VAL A 106 -8.90 1.72 -6.36
C VAL A 106 -9.65 0.61 -5.63
N LYS A 107 -9.02 -0.03 -4.65
CA LYS A 107 -9.69 -1.05 -3.81
C LYS A 107 -10.92 -0.48 -3.07
N ILE A 108 -10.86 0.78 -2.65
CA ILE A 108 -12.01 1.44 -2.01
C ILE A 108 -13.07 1.76 -3.06
N LEU A 109 -12.67 2.35 -4.20
CA LEU A 109 -13.56 2.68 -5.32
C LEU A 109 -14.36 1.47 -5.82
N ASP A 110 -13.71 0.31 -5.95
CA ASP A 110 -14.37 -0.95 -6.35
C ASP A 110 -15.48 -1.40 -5.40
N ALA A 111 -15.40 -0.99 -4.13
CA ALA A 111 -16.38 -1.31 -3.11
C ALA A 111 -17.46 -0.21 -2.93
N LEU A 112 -17.38 0.89 -3.70
CA LEU A 112 -18.36 1.98 -3.66
C LEU A 112 -19.50 1.73 -4.65
N GLU A 113 -20.69 2.20 -4.28
CA GLU A 113 -21.84 2.25 -5.18
C GLU A 113 -21.62 3.26 -6.33
N PRO A 114 -22.31 3.12 -7.49
CA PRO A 114 -22.12 4.02 -8.63
C PRO A 114 -22.37 5.51 -8.32
N GLU A 115 -23.24 5.83 -7.38
CA GLU A 115 -23.45 7.21 -6.92
C GLU A 115 -22.26 7.74 -6.10
N GLN A 116 -21.70 6.88 -5.24
CA GLN A 116 -20.50 7.19 -4.46
C GLN A 116 -19.27 7.35 -5.36
N GLN A 117 -19.13 6.53 -6.40
CA GLN A 117 -18.06 6.69 -7.40
C GLN A 117 -18.19 8.04 -8.14
N ARG A 118 -19.41 8.44 -8.53
CA ARG A 118 -19.69 9.76 -9.13
C ARG A 118 -19.35 10.91 -8.19
N MET A 119 -19.64 10.76 -6.89
CA MET A 119 -19.24 11.72 -5.85
C MET A 119 -17.71 11.90 -5.83
N VAL A 120 -16.95 10.80 -5.84
CA VAL A 120 -15.48 10.86 -5.90
C VAL A 120 -14.98 11.51 -7.19
N GLY A 121 -15.56 11.16 -8.34
CA GLY A 121 -15.22 11.80 -9.62
C GLY A 121 -15.44 13.31 -9.61
N ARG A 122 -16.53 13.78 -8.99
CA ARG A 122 -16.79 15.23 -8.86
C ARG A 122 -15.76 15.92 -7.97
N LEU A 123 -15.35 15.30 -6.86
CA LEU A 123 -14.29 15.83 -5.98
C LEU A 123 -12.94 15.91 -6.71
N VAL A 124 -12.61 14.90 -7.51
CA VAL A 124 -11.41 14.88 -8.36
C VAL A 124 -11.43 16.03 -9.36
N GLU A 125 -12.54 16.25 -10.05
CA GLU A 125 -12.67 17.33 -11.04
C GLU A 125 -12.63 18.72 -10.40
N GLU A 126 -13.28 18.94 -9.25
CA GLU A 126 -13.19 20.21 -8.51
C GLU A 126 -11.74 20.50 -8.08
N ARG A 127 -11.02 19.46 -7.63
CA ARG A 127 -9.60 19.58 -7.24
C ARG A 127 -8.71 19.94 -8.43
N LYS A 128 -8.90 19.28 -9.58
CA LYS A 128 -8.17 19.57 -10.83
C LYS A 128 -8.44 20.99 -11.31
N ALA A 129 -9.70 21.44 -11.23
CA ALA A 129 -10.08 22.80 -11.62
C ALA A 129 -9.41 23.88 -10.73
N ALA A 130 -9.21 23.59 -9.45
CA ALA A 130 -8.51 24.49 -8.52
C ALA A 130 -6.98 24.57 -8.78
N GLU A 131 -6.40 23.66 -9.55
CA GLU A 131 -4.94 23.55 -9.83
C GLU A 131 -4.51 24.04 -11.22
N ALA A 132 -5.44 24.54 -12.03
CA ALA A 132 -5.20 24.78 -13.45
C ALA A 132 -4.20 25.91 -13.81
N ASP A 133 -3.59 26.60 -12.82
CA ASP A 133 -2.73 27.77 -13.06
C ASP A 133 -1.22 27.46 -13.09
N ASP A 134 -0.76 26.27 -12.69
CA ASP A 134 0.64 25.83 -12.88
C ASP A 134 0.75 24.29 -12.81
N LEU A 135 1.04 23.66 -13.94
CA LEU A 135 0.95 22.20 -14.13
C LEU A 135 2.18 21.47 -13.53
N ALA A 136 2.20 21.27 -12.20
CA ALA A 136 2.85 20.14 -11.49
C ALA A 136 2.80 20.31 -9.95
N PRO A 137 1.78 19.77 -9.26
CA PRO A 137 2.03 19.00 -8.02
C PRO A 137 1.15 17.74 -7.83
N TRP A 138 0.12 17.53 -8.66
CA TRP A 138 -0.83 16.42 -8.55
C TRP A 138 -0.13 15.04 -8.55
N GLU A 139 0.93 14.85 -9.34
CA GLU A 139 1.47 13.51 -9.61
C GLU A 139 1.98 12.74 -8.38
N GLU A 140 2.47 13.46 -7.36
CA GLU A 140 2.98 12.86 -6.14
C GLU A 140 1.91 12.76 -5.04
N ALA A 141 1.01 13.74 -4.94
CA ALA A 141 -0.02 13.81 -3.90
C ALA A 141 -1.35 13.11 -4.28
N ALA A 142 -1.60 12.86 -5.57
CA ALA A 142 -2.89 12.38 -6.05
C ALA A 142 -3.29 11.01 -5.54
N ALA A 143 -2.34 10.08 -5.36
CA ALA A 143 -2.68 8.75 -4.86
C ALA A 143 -3.14 8.76 -3.38
N PRO A 144 -2.40 9.42 -2.46
CA PRO A 144 -2.90 9.67 -1.11
C PRO A 144 -4.23 10.44 -1.07
N GLU A 145 -4.37 11.51 -1.84
CA GLU A 145 -5.60 12.33 -1.85
C GLU A 145 -6.80 11.56 -2.41
N LEU A 146 -6.65 10.82 -3.50
CA LEU A 146 -7.74 9.97 -4.03
C LEU A 146 -8.16 8.91 -3.01
N LYS A 147 -7.21 8.32 -2.27
CA LYS A 147 -7.51 7.39 -1.19
C LYS A 147 -8.31 8.07 -0.07
N ILE A 148 -7.96 9.32 0.27
CA ILE A 148 -8.71 10.11 1.25
C ILE A 148 -10.13 10.37 0.75
N MET A 149 -10.29 10.85 -0.48
CA MET A 149 -11.59 11.10 -1.10
C MET A 149 -12.48 9.85 -1.07
N ALA A 150 -11.98 8.73 -1.61
CA ALA A 150 -12.70 7.46 -1.62
C ALA A 150 -13.01 6.97 -0.20
N GLY A 151 -12.06 7.09 0.73
CA GLY A 151 -12.22 6.65 2.12
C GLY A 151 -13.19 7.51 2.93
N VAL A 152 -13.33 8.80 2.64
CA VAL A 152 -14.35 9.67 3.24
C VAL A 152 -15.72 9.28 2.71
N VAL A 153 -15.88 9.17 1.38
CA VAL A 153 -17.15 8.79 0.75
C VAL A 153 -17.61 7.41 1.24
N GLN A 154 -16.70 6.44 1.35
CA GLN A 154 -17.02 5.10 1.89
C GLN A 154 -17.61 5.15 3.30
N LYS A 155 -17.19 6.11 4.13
CA LYS A 155 -17.64 6.25 5.52
C LYS A 155 -18.93 7.05 5.68
N MET A 156 -19.40 7.70 4.62
CA MET A 156 -20.67 8.43 4.61
C MET A 156 -21.82 7.47 4.31
N THR A 157 -22.14 6.65 5.30
CA THR A 157 -23.31 5.76 5.27
C THR A 157 -24.58 6.58 5.48
N PRO A 158 -25.75 6.10 5.01
CA PRO A 158 -27.02 6.84 5.14
C PRO A 158 -27.35 7.27 6.58
N ASP A 159 -27.05 6.41 7.55
CA ASP A 159 -27.29 6.60 8.99
C ASP A 159 -26.20 7.44 9.69
N LYS A 160 -25.14 7.83 8.98
CA LYS A 160 -24.03 8.59 9.55
C LYS A 160 -24.53 9.95 10.05
N THR A 161 -24.36 10.22 11.35
CA THR A 161 -24.59 11.55 11.91
C THR A 161 -23.54 12.53 11.41
N VAL A 162 -24.00 13.64 10.85
CA VAL A 162 -23.20 14.75 10.32
C VAL A 162 -23.81 16.08 10.74
N TYR A 163 -23.02 17.16 10.68
CA TYR A 163 -23.54 18.50 10.87
C TYR A 163 -24.16 19.02 9.58
N HIS A 164 -25.38 19.55 9.66
CA HIS A 164 -26.04 20.21 8.54
C HIS A 164 -25.24 21.47 8.15
N PRO A 165 -24.90 21.67 6.87
CA PRO A 165 -23.95 22.71 6.46
C PRO A 165 -24.44 24.14 6.75
N GLU A 166 -25.75 24.37 6.74
CA GLU A 166 -26.33 25.70 6.99
C GLU A 166 -26.76 25.91 8.46
N SER A 167 -27.51 24.98 9.06
CA SER A 167 -28.02 25.13 10.42
C SER A 167 -27.04 24.71 11.52
N GLY A 168 -26.04 23.89 11.21
CA GLY A 168 -25.09 23.33 12.19
C GLY A 168 -25.70 22.24 13.09
N GLU A 169 -26.92 21.79 12.84
CA GLU A 169 -27.58 20.74 13.62
C GLU A 169 -27.06 19.34 13.26
N GLU A 170 -27.08 18.42 14.23
CA GLU A 170 -26.74 17.02 14.00
C GLU A 170 -27.91 16.30 13.32
N VAL A 171 -27.68 15.85 12.08
CA VAL A 171 -28.68 15.17 11.24
C VAL A 171 -28.10 13.90 10.63
N ALA A 172 -28.97 13.00 10.17
CA ALA A 172 -28.53 11.84 9.39
C ALA A 172 -28.08 12.29 7.99
N PHE A 173 -27.01 11.70 7.46
CA PHE A 173 -26.49 12.03 6.14
C PHE A 173 -27.54 11.83 5.03
N ASP A 174 -28.39 10.81 5.17
CA ASP A 174 -29.59 10.56 4.37
C ASP A 174 -30.54 11.76 4.27
N SER A 175 -30.77 12.48 5.37
CA SER A 175 -31.77 13.56 5.37
C SER A 175 -31.34 14.81 4.60
N LEU A 176 -30.06 14.91 4.24
CA LEU A 176 -29.50 16.02 3.49
C LEU A 176 -29.85 15.92 2.00
N SER A 177 -30.06 17.07 1.36
CA SER A 177 -30.17 17.14 -0.09
C SER A 177 -28.86 16.75 -0.80
N PRO A 178 -28.89 16.35 -2.08
CA PRO A 178 -27.67 15.99 -2.81
C PRO A 178 -26.56 17.05 -2.78
N THR A 179 -26.94 18.33 -2.82
CA THR A 179 -25.98 19.45 -2.72
C THR A 179 -25.36 19.53 -1.32
N GLN A 180 -26.18 19.45 -0.27
CA GLN A 180 -25.69 19.48 1.11
C GLN A 180 -24.82 18.26 1.43
N ARG A 181 -25.19 17.06 0.94
CA ARG A 181 -24.34 15.85 1.05
C ARG A 181 -22.97 16.07 0.41
N TYR A 182 -22.94 16.68 -0.78
CA TYR A 182 -21.69 17.00 -1.47
C TYR A 182 -20.83 17.96 -0.65
N GLU A 183 -21.41 19.03 -0.11
CA GLU A 183 -20.70 20.01 0.71
C GLU A 183 -20.10 19.39 1.97
N VAL A 184 -20.89 18.59 2.70
CA VAL A 184 -20.41 17.86 3.89
C VAL A 184 -19.25 16.93 3.53
N VAL A 185 -19.38 16.14 2.46
CA VAL A 185 -18.31 15.24 2.00
C VAL A 185 -17.07 16.05 1.65
N ARG A 186 -17.22 17.12 0.87
CA ARG A 186 -16.11 17.98 0.42
C ARG A 186 -15.35 18.57 1.61
N GLU A 187 -16.05 19.06 2.63
CA GLU A 187 -15.42 19.60 3.84
C GLU A 187 -14.64 18.53 4.60
N HIS A 188 -15.21 17.33 4.77
CA HIS A 188 -14.51 16.21 5.41
C HIS A 188 -13.27 15.79 4.63
N VAL A 189 -13.34 15.79 3.30
CA VAL A 189 -12.18 15.54 2.43
C VAL A 189 -11.12 16.62 2.63
N ALA A 190 -11.48 17.90 2.56
CA ALA A 190 -10.54 19.02 2.75
C ALA A 190 -9.83 18.94 4.11
N GLN A 191 -10.58 18.69 5.19
CA GLN A 191 -10.03 18.53 6.53
C GLN A 191 -9.06 17.35 6.61
N LYS A 192 -9.40 16.20 6.01
CA LYS A 192 -8.55 15.00 6.04
C LYS A 192 -7.30 15.16 5.19
N THR A 193 -7.40 15.84 4.05
CA THR A 193 -6.26 16.17 3.18
C THR A 193 -5.31 17.13 3.89
N GLN A 194 -5.83 18.18 4.55
CA GLN A 194 -5.01 19.10 5.34
C GLN A 194 -4.27 18.38 6.48
N GLN A 195 -4.98 17.54 7.26
CA GLN A 195 -4.36 16.72 8.31
C GLN A 195 -3.26 15.78 7.78
N TYR A 196 -3.45 15.24 6.58
CA TYR A 196 -2.44 14.41 5.93
C TYR A 196 -1.18 15.21 5.59
N HIS A 197 -1.34 16.38 4.97
CA HIS A 197 -0.22 17.25 4.58
C HIS A 197 0.54 17.78 5.79
N GLU A 198 -0.15 18.23 6.84
CA GLU A 198 0.47 18.64 8.11
C GLU A 198 1.30 17.50 8.72
N LYS A 199 0.79 16.28 8.69
CA LYS A 199 1.53 15.11 9.18
C LYS A 199 2.76 14.80 8.33
N GLN A 200 2.68 14.94 7.01
CA GLN A 200 3.86 14.76 6.14
C GLN A 200 4.90 15.87 6.37
N ALA A 201 4.45 17.13 6.49
CA ALA A 201 5.33 18.26 6.78
C ALA A 201 6.02 18.11 8.15
N ALA A 202 5.28 17.75 9.19
CA ALA A 202 5.84 17.47 10.51
C ALA A 202 6.85 16.31 10.48
N LYS A 203 6.57 15.26 9.69
CA LYS A 203 7.50 14.13 9.51
C LYS A 203 8.76 14.53 8.73
N ALA A 204 8.64 15.40 7.74
CA ALA A 204 9.77 15.91 6.95
C ALA A 204 10.63 16.89 7.76
N ALA A 205 10.03 17.68 8.65
CA ALA A 205 10.70 18.61 9.53
C ALA A 205 11.32 17.95 10.77
N ALA A 206 10.81 16.78 11.18
CA ALA A 206 11.38 16.03 12.29
C ALA A 206 12.80 15.54 11.94
N GLU A 207 13.76 15.81 12.83
CA GLU A 207 15.11 15.26 12.68
C GLU A 207 15.04 13.73 12.57
N PRO A 208 15.83 13.13 11.67
CA PRO A 208 15.87 11.68 11.55
C PRO A 208 16.31 11.12 12.89
N ALA A 209 15.39 10.42 13.57
CA ALA A 209 15.69 9.78 14.85
C ALA A 209 16.98 8.98 14.70
N GLU A 210 17.94 9.24 15.60
CA GLU A 210 19.25 8.60 15.58
C GLU A 210 19.03 7.09 15.54
N LYS A 211 19.45 6.46 14.43
CA LYS A 211 19.30 5.03 14.26
C LYS A 211 20.38 4.34 15.08
N ILE A 212 20.15 4.24 16.38
CA ILE A 212 21.00 3.45 17.27
C ILE A 212 20.94 2.01 16.76
N ASN A 213 22.10 1.51 16.33
CA ASN A 213 22.28 0.09 16.11
C ASN A 213 22.36 -0.56 17.49
N TRP A 214 21.20 -0.95 18.02
CA TRP A 214 21.05 -1.48 19.37
C TRP A 214 21.97 -2.67 19.66
N ALA A 215 22.27 -3.50 18.65
CA ALA A 215 23.19 -4.62 18.81
C ALA A 215 24.64 -4.14 18.98
N ALA A 216 25.07 -3.16 18.18
CA ALA A 216 26.38 -2.53 18.35
C ALA A 216 26.47 -1.77 19.68
N TRP A 217 25.39 -1.09 20.08
CA TRP A 217 25.32 -0.41 21.37
C TRP A 217 25.49 -1.38 22.54
N CYS A 218 24.83 -2.54 22.55
CA CYS A 218 25.02 -3.54 23.61
C CYS A 218 26.50 -3.96 23.76
N LEU A 219 27.19 -4.18 22.63
CA LEU A 219 28.60 -4.55 22.64
C LEU A 219 29.50 -3.42 23.13
N GLN A 220 29.21 -2.17 22.77
CA GLN A 220 29.95 -1.02 23.24
C GLN A 220 29.70 -0.77 24.74
N TYR A 221 28.44 -0.80 25.16
CA TYR A 221 28.05 -0.62 26.55
C TYR A 221 28.67 -1.70 27.44
N ALA A 222 28.77 -2.94 26.98
CA ALA A 222 29.48 -3.98 27.71
C ALA A 222 30.99 -3.75 27.86
N ARG A 223 31.62 -3.00 26.94
CA ARG A 223 33.05 -2.66 27.00
C ARG A 223 33.34 -1.44 27.86
N GLU A 224 32.48 -0.42 27.76
CA GLU A 224 32.77 0.93 28.23
C GLU A 224 31.83 1.40 29.35
N GLY A 225 30.62 0.85 29.43
CA GLY A 225 29.55 1.35 30.31
C GLY A 225 29.15 0.43 31.46
N LEU A 226 29.44 -0.87 31.39
CA LEU A 226 29.22 -1.80 32.50
C LEU A 226 30.41 -1.78 33.47
N ALA A 227 30.13 -1.66 34.77
CA ALA A 227 31.13 -1.94 35.79
C ALA A 227 31.51 -3.45 35.78
N PRO A 228 32.70 -3.84 36.31
CA PRO A 228 33.13 -5.24 36.33
C PRO A 228 32.11 -6.19 36.95
N GLU A 229 31.32 -5.71 37.92
CA GLU A 229 30.37 -6.55 38.66
C GLU A 229 28.97 -6.51 38.06
N GLN A 230 28.79 -5.83 36.92
CA GLN A 230 27.51 -5.69 36.25
C GLN A 230 27.45 -6.52 34.96
N ARG A 231 26.28 -7.05 34.63
CA ARG A 231 25.99 -7.64 33.32
C ARG A 231 24.69 -7.09 32.77
N LEU A 232 24.61 -7.00 31.45
CA LEU A 232 23.38 -6.70 30.73
C LEU A 232 22.65 -8.01 30.41
N GLU A 233 21.37 -8.08 30.73
CA GLU A 233 20.48 -9.19 30.40
C GLU A 233 19.37 -8.73 29.47
N ILE A 234 19.08 -9.55 28.46
CA ILE A 234 17.86 -9.45 27.65
C ILE A 234 17.04 -10.70 27.94
N VAL A 235 15.92 -10.54 28.64
CA VAL A 235 15.11 -11.65 29.15
C VAL A 235 13.80 -11.71 28.36
N LEU A 236 13.49 -12.88 27.80
CA LEU A 236 12.23 -13.18 27.13
C LEU A 236 11.34 -13.99 28.07
N GLU A 237 10.18 -13.45 28.41
CA GLU A 237 9.22 -14.10 29.30
C GLU A 237 7.82 -14.14 28.69
N ARG A 238 6.94 -14.95 29.28
CA ARG A 238 5.52 -14.97 28.92
C ARG A 238 4.80 -13.92 29.77
N GLY A 239 4.28 -12.90 29.11
CA GLY A 239 3.50 -11.84 29.74
C GLY A 239 2.17 -12.35 30.29
N HIS A 240 1.54 -11.53 31.15
CA HIS A 240 0.29 -11.87 31.83
C HIS A 240 -0.88 -12.13 30.85
N ASP A 241 -0.86 -11.50 29.66
CA ASP A 241 -1.84 -11.73 28.60
C ASP A 241 -1.49 -12.93 27.70
N GLY A 242 -0.43 -13.68 28.05
CA GLY A 242 0.07 -14.83 27.32
C GLY A 242 0.99 -14.50 26.15
N LYS A 243 1.23 -13.22 25.83
CA LYS A 243 2.15 -12.80 24.76
C LYS A 243 3.58 -12.69 25.27
N PRO A 244 4.60 -12.85 24.41
CA PRO A 244 5.98 -12.66 24.81
C PRO A 244 6.25 -11.21 25.21
N VAL A 245 6.92 -11.02 26.34
CA VAL A 245 7.44 -9.73 26.82
C VAL A 245 8.96 -9.83 26.92
N ILE A 246 9.64 -8.73 26.63
CA ILE A 246 11.10 -8.63 26.60
C ILE A 246 11.53 -7.54 27.55
N HIS A 247 12.43 -7.91 28.45
CA HIS A 247 13.07 -7.03 29.41
C HIS A 247 14.52 -6.82 28.99
N ALA A 248 15.01 -5.59 29.03
CA ALA A 248 16.44 -5.30 28.93
C ALA A 248 16.86 -4.60 30.22
N ARG A 249 17.81 -5.21 30.93
CA ARG A 249 18.20 -4.77 32.28
C ARG A 249 19.69 -4.92 32.53
N VAL A 250 20.22 -4.08 33.42
CA VAL A 250 21.55 -4.23 34.02
C VAL A 250 21.37 -4.84 35.39
N VAL A 251 22.10 -5.91 35.67
CA VAL A 251 22.04 -6.63 36.94
C VAL A 251 23.42 -6.77 37.55
N ASP A 252 23.46 -6.83 38.88
CA ASP A 252 24.65 -7.22 39.63
C ASP A 252 24.94 -8.73 39.42
N LYS A 253 26.19 -9.08 39.16
CA LYS A 253 26.61 -10.47 38.87
C LYS A 253 26.58 -11.37 40.09
N GLU A 254 26.80 -10.84 41.28
CA GLU A 254 26.90 -11.61 42.52
C GLU A 254 25.55 -11.74 43.21
N THR A 255 24.81 -10.65 43.33
CA THR A 255 23.52 -10.63 44.05
C THR A 255 22.34 -10.95 43.15
N GLY A 256 22.48 -10.74 41.83
CA GLY A 256 21.37 -10.84 40.88
C GLY A 256 20.37 -9.70 40.98
N GLU A 257 20.68 -8.65 41.74
CA GLU A 257 19.84 -7.47 41.88
C GLU A 257 19.73 -6.70 40.55
N VAL A 258 18.52 -6.27 40.21
CA VAL A 258 18.27 -5.45 39.03
C VAL A 258 18.61 -4.01 39.35
N LEU A 259 19.67 -3.49 38.72
CA LEU A 259 20.18 -2.15 38.97
C LEU A 259 19.49 -1.11 38.08
N MET A 260 19.20 -1.47 36.83
CA MET A 260 18.46 -0.65 35.87
C MET A 260 17.65 -1.56 34.95
N GLU A 261 16.45 -1.15 34.57
CA GLU A 261 15.58 -1.91 33.69
C GLU A 261 14.72 -0.97 32.85
N GLY A 262 14.70 -1.19 31.53
CA GLY A 262 13.79 -0.49 30.63
C GLY A 262 12.39 -1.13 30.61
N GLU A 263 11.41 -0.40 30.09
CA GLU A 263 10.03 -0.89 29.97
C GLU A 263 9.94 -2.24 29.22
N ALA A 264 9.14 -3.16 29.77
CA ALA A 264 8.89 -4.46 29.17
C ALA A 264 8.04 -4.35 27.90
N VAL A 265 8.55 -4.83 26.78
CA VAL A 265 7.90 -4.67 25.46
C VAL A 265 7.98 -5.92 24.60
N GLY A 266 7.08 -6.08 23.63
CA GLY A 266 7.05 -7.25 22.73
C GLY A 266 8.11 -7.23 21.61
N ASN A 267 9.12 -6.34 21.67
CA ASN A 267 10.13 -6.19 20.63
C ASN A 267 11.52 -5.97 21.22
N MET A 268 12.47 -6.84 20.85
CA MET A 268 13.82 -6.86 21.43
C MET A 268 14.59 -5.56 21.23
N LYS A 269 14.50 -4.97 20.04
CA LYS A 269 15.12 -3.66 19.75
C LYS A 269 14.54 -2.60 20.68
N ASN A 270 13.22 -2.54 20.83
CA ASN A 270 12.59 -1.52 21.66
C ASN A 270 12.92 -1.70 23.14
N ALA A 271 13.06 -2.94 23.63
CA ALA A 271 13.47 -3.21 25.00
C ALA A 271 14.88 -2.64 25.28
N VAL A 272 15.84 -2.94 24.39
CA VAL A 272 17.20 -2.39 24.48
C VAL A 272 17.21 -0.87 24.35
N LEU A 273 16.44 -0.30 23.44
CA LEU A 273 16.32 1.16 23.32
C LEU A 273 15.67 1.81 24.55
N GLY A 274 14.79 1.10 25.25
CA GLY A 274 14.28 1.50 26.56
C GLY A 274 15.42 1.60 27.57
N LEU A 275 16.21 0.53 27.70
CA LEU A 275 17.38 0.53 28.58
C LEU A 275 18.41 1.60 28.20
N VAL A 276 18.66 1.86 26.91
CA VAL A 276 19.56 2.93 26.45
C VAL A 276 19.14 4.29 27.00
N ARG A 277 17.84 4.57 27.06
CA ARG A 277 17.31 5.83 27.61
C ARG A 277 17.47 5.89 29.12
N GLU A 278 17.23 4.79 29.83
CA GLU A 278 17.43 4.70 31.29
C GLU A 278 18.90 4.85 31.68
N VAL A 279 19.81 4.36 30.84
CA VAL A 279 21.26 4.47 31.05
C VAL A 279 21.81 5.86 30.69
N GLY A 280 21.20 6.52 29.70
CA GLY A 280 21.65 7.81 29.17
C GLY A 280 20.96 9.05 29.78
N GLY A 281 19.94 8.85 30.62
CA GLY A 281 19.25 9.89 31.40
C GLY A 281 19.84 10.07 32.79
#